data_AF-A0A2N0RMR2-F1
#
_entry.id   AF-A0A2N0RMR2-F1
#
_cell.length_a   1.000
_cell.length_b   1.000
_cell.length_c   1.000
_cell.angle_alpha   90.00
_cell.angle_beta   90.00
_cell.angle_gamma   90.00
#
_symmetry.space_group_name_H-M   'P 1'
#
loop_
_entity.id
_entity.type
_entity.pdbx_description
1 polymer ?
#
loop_
_entity_poly.entity_id
_entity_poly.type
_entity_poly.pdbx_seq_one_letter_code
_entity_poly.pdbx_strand_id
1 'polypeptide(L)'
;MILILTVQIDDPQSKRVLVSLNLREKLSNIRKKLELNSKVKMNDTFSFTNKVGQINNNNILAEIAKEDEEGVTLEKIINKKDKILYLKSEPDWKFLKDKHKLEYGIASTLEKANKKAFTIMEDCKMTEIVDGCKYSTIEIDSEEDQIMKNDLLLAADIDTKDFVNEYGKATLKFRLKPDIEFIKEVKDAIESKDPRNFKKIIEEYGQFIPTEITFGGKAYFKRSNISRHCSEENSKKFNIGLASNIKIESTNENLNNNINNSKRECFKLIGGQQLNVNNFDEEVWAESLNDFRYWSCIKFKNPISIFQPLPENLRKQVLLSIGKKILYTNTEDHDYSLVEYAKPRVFRLNIPENILKIIQNKDADCSIFATVIDKKEKAIFNCQVIWPQSEDPSLVIHCIQKKFKKRKYKLRINWMIIGYDLNFELNHSEFNIQLKVQNEYFKATGHQTIIKSLDLDDDSSVLCFGIPVLSKLNSSNNSLVINHHFFNDQKNGKIGLYAFSYCLEKNHYVNLPDFTFSILIISSYPNSDDYGILPIKNNNKIRNLINSIKLNPLKRQRPKFISLYSMGENCGPKFLKQKINQIKIKSLDINCNQKGCICKSRKKDSEINLKFAFLNPIEIKTAKRESPWLLKNQI
;
A
#
# COMPACT_ATOMS: atom_id res chain seq x y z
N MET A 1 38.40 43.49 28.74
CA MET A 1 38.98 44.15 27.56
C MET A 1 38.08 43.80 26.39
N ILE A 2 37.39 44.79 25.84
CA ILE A 2 36.46 44.60 24.72
C ILE A 2 37.25 44.73 23.42
N LEU A 3 37.03 43.81 22.49
CA LEU A 3 37.68 43.75 21.19
C LEU A 3 36.64 43.45 20.11
N ILE A 4 36.82 44.06 18.94
CA ILE A 4 36.10 43.65 17.73
C ILE A 4 36.80 42.37 17.23
N LEU A 5 36.04 41.29 17.18
CA LEU A 5 36.46 39.98 16.67
C LEU A 5 35.66 39.63 15.42
N THR A 6 36.29 38.86 14.52
CA THR A 6 35.61 38.26 13.37
C THR A 6 35.06 36.90 13.81
N VAL A 7 33.75 36.77 13.94
CA VAL A 7 33.10 35.47 14.10
C VAL A 7 33.05 34.80 12.73
N GLN A 8 33.76 33.68 12.55
CA GLN A 8 33.71 32.85 11.36
C GLN A 8 32.93 31.56 11.67
N ILE A 9 31.97 31.24 10.82
CA ILE A 9 31.21 29.99 10.87
C ILE A 9 31.74 29.06 9.78
N ASP A 10 32.24 27.91 10.22
CA ASP A 10 32.87 26.84 9.43
C ASP A 10 34.15 27.27 8.68
N ASP A 11 35.01 26.32 8.30
CA ASP A 11 36.27 26.58 7.59
C ASP A 11 36.45 25.54 6.46
N PRO A 12 36.57 25.93 5.17
CA PRO A 12 36.61 27.31 4.65
C PRO A 12 35.22 27.92 4.35
N GLN A 13 34.96 29.10 4.94
CA GLN A 13 33.99 30.13 4.51
C GLN A 13 32.53 29.74 4.21
N SER A 14 31.63 29.94 5.20
CA SER A 14 30.21 30.26 4.92
C SER A 14 29.81 31.68 5.34
N LYS A 15 30.36 32.20 6.45
CA LYS A 15 29.99 33.54 6.96
C LYS A 15 31.06 34.16 7.87
N ARG A 16 31.33 35.46 7.69
CA ARG A 16 32.18 36.27 8.60
C ARG A 16 31.39 37.47 9.13
N VAL A 17 31.36 37.65 10.46
CA VAL A 17 30.62 38.74 11.12
C VAL A 17 31.52 39.42 12.15
N LEU A 18 31.68 40.74 12.05
CA LEU A 18 32.37 41.53 13.07
C LEU A 18 31.45 41.72 14.29
N VAL A 19 31.92 41.33 15.48
CA VAL A 19 31.19 41.46 16.75
C VAL A 19 32.12 41.99 17.84
N SER A 20 31.62 42.91 18.67
CA SER A 20 32.33 43.46 19.82
C SER A 20 32.12 42.54 21.05
N LEU A 21 33.18 41.86 21.50
CA LEU A 21 33.13 40.87 22.58
C LEU A 21 34.21 41.15 23.64
N ASN A 22 33.98 40.73 24.88
CA ASN A 22 34.91 40.94 26.00
C ASN A 22 35.71 39.66 26.26
N LEU A 23 37.03 39.71 26.09
CA LEU A 23 37.88 38.50 26.18
C LEU A 23 37.83 37.81 27.56
N ARG A 24 37.53 38.55 28.64
CA ARG A 24 37.46 38.01 30.01
C ARG A 24 36.12 37.36 30.35
N GLU A 25 35.14 37.36 29.45
CA GLU A 25 33.86 36.70 29.68
C GLU A 25 33.93 35.19 29.40
N LYS A 26 33.13 34.43 30.16
CA LYS A 26 32.88 33.00 29.95
C LYS A 26 32.15 32.76 28.63
N LEU A 27 32.42 31.64 27.97
CA LEU A 27 31.78 31.31 26.69
C LEU A 27 30.25 31.24 26.79
N SER A 28 29.70 30.76 27.92
CA SER A 28 28.25 30.75 28.16
C SER A 28 27.60 32.14 28.17
N ASN A 29 28.33 33.19 28.54
CA ASN A 29 27.86 34.59 28.45
C ASN A 29 28.10 35.19 27.05
N ILE A 30 29.14 34.76 26.35
CA ILE A 30 29.39 35.12 24.94
C ILE A 30 28.29 34.53 24.04
N ARG A 31 27.90 33.27 24.27
CA ARG A 31 26.78 32.59 23.58
C ARG A 31 25.51 33.43 23.63
N LYS A 32 25.06 33.84 24.82
CA LYS A 32 23.90 34.73 25.02
C LYS A 32 23.97 36.04 24.22
N LYS A 33 25.17 36.62 24.06
CA LYS A 33 25.38 37.82 23.24
C LYS A 33 25.34 37.53 21.73
N LEU A 34 25.77 36.34 21.30
CA LEU A 34 25.75 35.90 19.90
C LEU A 34 24.37 35.38 19.47
N GLU A 35 23.55 34.88 20.40
CA GLU A 35 22.13 34.53 20.19
C GLU A 35 21.32 35.80 19.83
N LEU A 36 21.49 36.87 20.60
CA LEU A 36 20.85 38.17 20.36
C LEU A 36 21.41 38.91 19.13
N ASN A 37 22.53 38.44 18.54
CA ASN A 37 23.14 39.09 17.39
C ASN A 37 22.43 38.69 16.08
N SER A 38 21.69 39.62 15.47
CA SER A 38 20.90 39.37 14.25
C SER A 38 21.70 38.88 13.03
N LYS A 39 23.03 39.08 13.01
CA LYS A 39 23.91 38.61 11.93
C LYS A 39 24.51 37.23 12.21
N VAL A 40 24.88 36.93 13.45
CA VAL A 40 25.41 35.60 13.83
C VAL A 40 24.26 34.61 14.02
N LYS A 41 23.21 34.98 14.75
CA LYS A 41 22.07 34.13 15.15
C LYS A 41 22.55 32.80 15.73
N MET A 42 23.39 32.88 16.76
CA MET A 42 23.85 31.69 17.47
C MET A 42 22.65 30.96 18.09
N ASN A 43 22.73 29.64 18.14
CA ASN A 43 21.74 28.73 18.68
C ASN A 43 22.46 27.44 19.09
N ASP A 44 21.69 26.40 19.40
CA ASP A 44 22.24 25.10 19.82
C ASP A 44 23.00 24.31 18.75
N THR A 45 22.95 24.68 17.46
CA THR A 45 23.65 23.97 16.39
C THR A 45 25.09 24.46 16.19
N PHE A 46 25.54 25.43 16.97
CA PHE A 46 26.91 25.95 16.94
C PHE A 46 27.67 25.58 18.20
N SER A 47 28.88 25.08 18.03
CA SER A 47 29.86 24.89 19.09
C SER A 47 31.01 25.86 18.92
N PHE A 48 31.55 26.35 20.04
CA PHE A 48 32.82 27.09 20.01
C PHE A 48 33.96 26.14 19.68
N THR A 49 34.93 26.61 18.91
CA THR A 49 36.14 25.85 18.62
C THR A 49 37.40 26.61 19.00
N ASN A 50 38.42 25.85 19.40
CA ASN A 50 39.76 26.33 19.67
C ASN A 50 40.69 25.93 18.52
N LYS A 51 41.54 26.86 18.06
CA LYS A 51 42.51 26.59 16.99
C LYS A 51 43.75 25.92 17.59
N VAL A 52 43.91 24.62 17.32
CA VAL A 52 44.99 23.78 17.87
C VAL A 52 46.21 23.71 16.93
N GLY A 53 46.03 23.93 15.63
CA GLY A 53 47.12 23.90 14.65
C GLY A 53 46.70 24.32 13.25
N GLN A 54 47.57 24.07 12.27
CA GLN A 54 47.31 24.32 10.85
C GLN A 54 48.07 23.28 10.00
N ILE A 55 47.40 22.66 9.03
CA ILE A 55 48.00 21.72 8.06
C ILE A 55 47.50 22.13 6.66
N ASN A 56 48.42 22.24 5.69
CA ASN A 56 48.11 22.54 4.29
C ASN A 56 47.12 23.72 4.12
N ASN A 57 47.40 24.83 4.82
CA ASN A 57 46.57 26.03 4.96
C ASN A 57 45.24 25.90 5.72
N ASN A 58 44.71 24.70 5.98
CA ASN A 58 43.49 24.49 6.76
C ASN A 58 43.76 24.57 8.28
N ASN A 59 42.87 25.21 9.04
CA ASN A 59 42.98 25.31 10.49
C ASN A 59 42.51 24.00 11.16
N ILE A 60 43.29 23.46 12.10
CA ILE A 60 42.83 22.38 12.97
C ILE A 60 42.03 23.02 14.10
N LEU A 61 40.73 22.78 14.10
CA LEU A 61 39.79 23.28 15.09
C LEU A 61 39.36 22.13 16.00
N ALA A 62 39.59 22.25 17.31
CA ALA A 62 39.05 21.35 18.32
C ALA A 62 37.77 21.94 18.91
N GLU A 63 36.75 21.11 19.06
CA GLU A 63 35.45 21.51 19.61
C GLU A 63 35.49 21.63 21.14
N ILE A 64 34.69 22.53 21.67
CA ILE A 64 34.49 22.76 23.11
C ILE A 64 33.09 22.28 23.45
N ALA A 65 32.99 21.30 24.36
CA ALA A 65 31.71 20.76 24.80
C ALA A 65 30.88 21.84 25.50
N LYS A 66 29.54 21.75 25.41
CA LYS A 66 28.65 22.78 25.98
C LYS A 66 28.77 22.88 27.50
N GLU A 67 28.99 21.76 28.21
CA GLU A 67 29.25 21.77 29.65
C GLU A 67 30.51 22.58 30.05
N ASP A 68 31.52 22.65 29.18
CA ASP A 68 32.77 23.38 29.45
C ASP A 68 32.65 24.90 29.26
N GLU A 69 31.58 25.38 28.61
CA GLU A 69 31.41 26.82 28.29
C GLU A 69 31.33 27.72 29.54
N GLU A 70 30.96 27.16 30.70
CA GLU A 70 30.99 27.87 31.97
C GLU A 70 32.38 27.94 32.62
N GLY A 71 33.32 27.06 32.23
CA GLY A 71 34.71 27.04 32.73
C GLY A 71 35.70 27.76 31.81
N VAL A 72 35.37 27.91 30.53
CA VAL A 72 36.24 28.51 29.51
C VAL A 72 35.91 30.00 29.30
N THR A 73 36.95 30.84 29.29
CA THR A 73 36.88 32.26 28.93
C THR A 73 37.31 32.48 27.50
N LEU A 74 36.71 33.44 26.80
CA LEU A 74 36.99 33.75 25.39
C LEU A 74 38.49 33.99 25.10
N GLU A 75 39.24 34.59 26.04
CA GLU A 75 40.69 34.79 25.92
C GLU A 75 41.50 33.49 25.72
N LYS A 76 40.99 32.33 26.17
CA LYS A 76 41.69 31.04 26.05
C LYS A 76 41.64 30.45 24.64
N ILE A 77 40.70 30.90 23.80
CA ILE A 77 40.40 30.29 22.48
C ILE A 77 40.67 31.25 21.31
N ILE A 78 40.88 32.54 21.59
CA ILE A 78 41.18 33.57 20.60
C ILE A 78 42.68 33.80 20.49
N ASN A 79 43.24 33.54 19.30
CA ASN A 79 44.57 34.05 18.96
C ASN A 79 44.52 35.58 18.87
N LYS A 80 45.30 36.27 19.71
CA LYS A 80 45.37 37.75 19.79
C LYS A 80 45.87 38.40 18.50
N LYS A 81 46.57 37.66 17.62
CA LYS A 81 46.96 38.11 16.27
C LYS A 81 45.79 38.04 15.29
N ASP A 82 45.19 36.86 15.15
CA ASP A 82 44.18 36.57 14.12
C ASP A 82 42.83 37.25 14.45
N LYS A 83 42.46 37.37 15.73
CA LYS A 83 41.19 37.94 16.22
C LYS A 83 39.93 37.29 15.61
N ILE A 84 40.03 36.03 15.20
CA ILE A 84 38.91 35.22 14.69
C ILE A 84 38.37 34.34 15.81
N LEU A 85 37.05 34.35 15.99
CA LEU A 85 36.30 33.37 16.78
C LEU A 85 35.71 32.35 15.81
N TYR A 86 36.16 31.10 15.92
CA TYR A 86 35.68 30.01 15.07
C TYR A 86 34.49 29.29 15.73
N LEU A 87 33.37 29.23 15.01
CA LEU A 87 32.21 28.42 15.34
C LEU A 87 32.12 27.27 14.35
N LYS A 88 31.94 26.04 14.85
CA LYS A 88 31.61 24.87 14.04
C LYS A 88 30.11 24.67 14.09
N SER A 89 29.49 24.49 12.93
CA SER A 89 28.08 24.19 12.77
C SER A 89 27.92 22.67 12.69
N GLU A 90 27.29 22.04 13.70
CA GLU A 90 26.99 20.60 13.69
C GLU A 90 25.51 20.33 13.33
N PRO A 91 25.22 19.25 12.58
CA PRO A 91 23.87 18.95 12.12
C PRO A 91 22.95 18.49 13.26
N ASP A 92 22.22 19.42 13.85
CA ASP A 92 21.19 19.11 14.85
C ASP A 92 19.92 18.54 14.19
N TRP A 93 19.50 17.37 14.66
CA TRP A 93 18.26 16.74 14.23
C TRP A 93 17.02 17.58 14.55
N LYS A 94 17.02 18.40 15.61
CA LYS A 94 15.90 19.30 15.94
C LYS A 94 15.75 20.42 14.91
N PHE A 95 16.87 21.02 14.49
CA PHE A 95 16.87 21.98 13.38
C PHE A 95 16.33 21.34 12.08
N LEU A 96 16.80 20.14 11.73
CA LEU A 96 16.32 19.42 10.54
C LEU A 96 14.83 19.00 10.68
N LYS A 97 14.40 18.64 11.89
CA LYS A 97 13.00 18.33 12.21
C LYS A 97 12.08 19.49 11.87
N ASP A 98 12.39 20.68 12.37
CA ASP A 98 11.55 21.86 12.22
C ASP A 98 11.60 22.38 10.79
N LYS A 99 12.81 22.51 10.22
CA LYS A 99 13.03 22.89 8.81
C LYS A 99 12.26 22.01 7.83
N HIS A 100 12.25 20.69 8.06
CA HIS A 100 11.59 19.74 7.19
C HIS A 100 10.21 19.29 7.67
N LYS A 101 9.67 19.84 8.76
CA LYS A 101 8.34 19.48 9.33
C LYS A 101 8.15 17.97 9.51
N LEU A 102 9.12 17.27 10.08
CA LEU A 102 9.13 15.79 10.13
C LEU A 102 8.05 15.15 11.02
N GLU A 103 7.35 15.96 11.81
CA GLU A 103 6.23 15.57 12.68
C GLU A 103 4.86 15.62 11.96
N TYR A 104 4.86 16.01 10.69
CA TYR A 104 3.69 16.07 9.81
C TYR A 104 3.71 14.84 8.90
N GLY A 105 2.54 14.26 8.62
CA GLY A 105 2.44 13.19 7.64
C GLY A 105 2.66 13.71 6.21
N ILE A 106 2.67 12.77 5.27
CA ILE A 106 2.95 12.99 3.86
C ILE A 106 1.77 12.43 3.04
N ALA A 107 1.28 13.20 2.08
CA ALA A 107 0.28 12.78 1.11
C ALA A 107 0.87 11.81 0.06
N SER A 108 0.02 11.15 -0.72
CA SER A 108 0.44 10.32 -1.86
C SER A 108 1.21 11.10 -2.93
N THR A 109 1.07 12.42 -2.98
CA THR A 109 1.81 13.37 -3.84
C THR A 109 3.20 13.74 -3.31
N LEU A 110 3.68 13.15 -2.20
CA LEU A 110 4.88 13.55 -1.45
C LEU A 110 4.81 14.96 -0.80
N GLU A 111 3.68 15.64 -0.93
CA GLU A 111 3.42 16.90 -0.23
C GLU A 111 3.23 16.66 1.28
N LYS A 112 3.63 17.65 2.07
CA LYS A 112 3.50 17.60 3.53
C LYS A 112 2.08 17.96 3.94
N ALA A 113 1.57 17.27 4.95
CA ALA A 113 0.27 17.51 5.54
C ALA A 113 0.11 18.94 6.08
N ASN A 114 -1.15 19.37 6.17
CA ASN A 114 -1.51 20.68 6.70
C ASN A 114 -1.38 20.73 8.23
N LYS A 115 -1.73 19.63 8.92
CA LYS A 115 -1.66 19.49 10.39
C LYS A 115 -0.53 18.56 10.84
N LYS A 116 -0.01 18.83 12.05
CA LYS A 116 1.00 18.01 12.71
C LYS A 116 0.32 16.80 13.38
N ALA A 117 0.70 15.59 13.02
CA ALA A 117 0.09 14.37 13.56
C ALA A 117 0.85 13.75 14.74
N PHE A 118 2.14 14.07 14.88
CA PHE A 118 3.03 13.38 15.82
C PHE A 118 3.99 14.33 16.56
N THR A 119 4.76 13.76 17.47
CA THR A 119 5.96 14.36 18.05
C THR A 119 7.09 13.31 17.98
N ILE A 120 8.28 13.71 17.54
CA ILE A 120 9.45 12.82 17.51
C ILE A 120 9.97 12.65 18.93
N MET A 121 10.22 11.40 19.32
CA MET A 121 10.81 11.06 20.61
C MET A 121 12.30 11.39 20.66
N GLU A 122 12.80 11.77 21.85
CA GLU A 122 14.19 12.20 22.05
C GLU A 122 15.22 11.07 21.85
N ASP A 123 14.80 9.80 21.84
CA ASP A 123 15.64 8.63 21.60
C ASP A 123 15.96 8.39 20.10
N CYS A 124 15.78 9.40 19.27
CA CYS A 124 16.14 9.36 17.86
C CYS A 124 17.66 9.21 17.65
N LYS A 125 18.04 8.61 16.51
CA LYS A 125 19.44 8.36 16.15
C LYS A 125 19.75 8.99 14.82
N MET A 126 20.70 9.93 14.83
CA MET A 126 21.27 10.52 13.64
C MET A 126 22.65 9.91 13.38
N THR A 127 22.91 9.54 12.12
CA THR A 127 24.17 8.93 11.68
C THR A 127 24.64 9.62 10.41
N GLU A 128 25.86 10.16 10.41
CA GLU A 128 26.48 10.72 9.21
C GLU A 128 26.83 9.63 8.19
N ILE A 129 26.89 10.02 6.92
CA ILE A 129 27.25 9.16 5.80
C ILE A 129 28.62 9.64 5.28
N VAL A 130 29.67 8.90 5.67
CA VAL A 130 31.07 9.30 5.48
C VAL A 130 31.49 9.37 4.00
N ASP A 131 30.87 8.55 3.15
CA ASP A 131 31.18 8.47 1.71
C ASP A 131 29.89 8.66 0.88
N GLY A 132 29.42 9.91 0.91
CA GLY A 132 28.03 10.26 0.61
C GLY A 132 27.61 10.28 -0.86
N CYS A 133 28.56 10.34 -1.80
CA CYS A 133 28.21 10.39 -3.22
C CYS A 133 28.00 8.98 -3.77
N LYS A 134 26.74 8.65 -4.08
CA LYS A 134 26.46 7.49 -4.93
C LYS A 134 26.29 7.99 -6.36
N TYR A 135 27.36 7.91 -7.16
CA TYR A 135 27.32 8.03 -8.63
C TYR A 135 26.60 6.81 -9.26
N SER A 136 25.38 6.58 -8.81
CA SER A 136 24.51 5.57 -9.36
C SER A 136 23.75 6.21 -10.51
N THR A 137 24.14 5.86 -11.74
CA THR A 137 23.37 6.17 -12.96
C THR A 137 22.08 5.32 -12.94
N ILE A 138 21.21 5.62 -11.98
CA ILE A 138 19.92 5.00 -11.76
C ILE A 138 18.97 5.63 -12.76
N GLU A 139 18.50 4.79 -13.67
CA GLU A 139 17.28 5.02 -14.43
C GLU A 139 16.12 5.22 -13.43
N ILE A 140 15.20 6.15 -13.68
CA ILE A 140 14.17 6.55 -12.70
C ILE A 140 13.13 5.43 -12.45
N ASP A 141 13.55 4.44 -11.67
CA ASP A 141 12.82 3.20 -11.36
C ASP A 141 12.11 3.27 -10.00
N SER A 142 12.50 4.22 -9.14
CA SER A 142 11.88 4.43 -7.84
C SER A 142 10.64 5.33 -8.00
N GLU A 143 9.47 4.93 -7.48
CA GLU A 143 8.28 5.80 -7.64
C GLU A 143 8.37 7.10 -6.81
N GLU A 144 9.21 7.15 -5.76
CA GLU A 144 9.60 8.41 -5.12
C GLU A 144 10.14 9.38 -6.18
N ASP A 145 11.10 8.92 -6.97
CA ASP A 145 11.72 9.71 -8.02
C ASP A 145 10.79 9.94 -9.23
N GLN A 146 9.83 9.03 -9.50
CA GLN A 146 8.79 9.26 -10.52
C GLN A 146 7.76 10.30 -10.09
N ILE A 147 7.29 10.30 -8.83
CA ILE A 147 6.39 11.33 -8.30
C ILE A 147 7.14 12.67 -8.30
N MET A 148 8.36 12.71 -7.75
CA MET A 148 9.21 13.91 -7.77
C MET A 148 9.56 14.39 -9.19
N LYS A 149 9.60 13.51 -10.21
CA LYS A 149 9.73 13.91 -11.62
C LYS A 149 8.47 14.59 -12.18
N ASN A 150 7.28 14.11 -11.81
CA ASN A 150 6.02 14.51 -12.45
C ASN A 150 5.55 15.93 -12.11
N ASP A 151 5.98 16.52 -10.99
CA ASP A 151 5.60 17.89 -10.56
C ASP A 151 5.83 19.01 -11.61
N LEU A 152 6.64 18.75 -12.64
CA LEU A 152 7.07 19.73 -13.65
C LEU A 152 6.72 19.36 -15.10
N LEU A 153 6.10 18.19 -15.35
CA LEU A 153 5.89 17.67 -16.72
C LEU A 153 4.40 17.47 -17.05
N LEU A 154 3.74 18.55 -17.49
CA LEU A 154 2.42 18.52 -18.11
C LEU A 154 2.44 18.19 -19.63
N ALA A 155 3.55 17.69 -20.17
CA ALA A 155 3.72 17.50 -21.61
C ALA A 155 4.42 16.18 -22.00
N ALA A 156 3.67 15.39 -22.78
CA ALA A 156 4.09 14.32 -23.70
C ALA A 156 4.86 13.09 -23.15
N ASP A 157 4.29 11.91 -23.41
CA ASP A 157 5.01 10.63 -23.39
C ASP A 157 6.21 10.67 -24.35
N ILE A 158 7.43 10.70 -23.81
CA ILE A 158 8.65 10.35 -24.55
C ILE A 158 9.48 9.43 -23.66
N ASP A 159 9.94 8.32 -24.25
CA ASP A 159 10.72 7.25 -23.63
C ASP A 159 12.18 7.69 -23.35
N THR A 160 12.36 8.74 -22.54
CA THR A 160 13.68 9.27 -22.17
C THR A 160 14.18 8.66 -20.87
N LYS A 161 15.30 7.93 -20.96
CA LYS A 161 16.06 7.47 -19.79
C LYS A 161 16.68 8.66 -19.06
N ASP A 162 16.00 9.13 -18.02
CA ASP A 162 16.48 10.18 -17.12
C ASP A 162 17.38 9.59 -16.02
N PHE A 163 18.21 10.43 -15.41
CA PHE A 163 19.19 10.04 -14.41
C PHE A 163 19.09 10.88 -13.13
N VAL A 164 19.50 10.29 -11.99
CA VAL A 164 19.56 10.97 -10.69
C VAL A 164 20.96 10.83 -10.09
N ASN A 165 21.58 11.95 -9.73
CA ASN A 165 22.78 11.94 -8.88
C ASN A 165 22.35 12.22 -7.43
N GLU A 166 22.80 11.40 -6.48
CA GLU A 166 22.39 11.47 -5.08
C GLU A 166 23.61 11.57 -4.15
N TYR A 167 23.56 12.57 -3.28
CA TYR A 167 24.57 12.88 -2.27
C TYR A 167 23.94 12.79 -0.89
N GLY A 168 23.99 11.61 -0.28
CA GLY A 168 23.49 11.38 1.08
C GLY A 168 24.52 11.84 2.12
N LYS A 169 24.09 12.67 3.07
CA LYS A 169 24.98 13.26 4.09
C LYS A 169 24.69 12.74 5.50
N ALA A 170 23.42 12.47 5.83
CA ALA A 170 23.05 11.86 7.11
C ALA A 170 21.76 11.04 6.98
N THR A 171 21.54 10.11 7.90
CA THR A 171 20.27 9.42 8.11
C THR A 171 19.77 9.68 9.54
N LEU A 172 18.48 9.97 9.69
CA LEU A 172 17.81 10.13 10.98
C LEU A 172 16.74 9.05 11.12
N LYS A 173 16.84 8.25 12.17
CA LYS A 173 15.88 7.20 12.54
C LYS A 173 15.18 7.58 13.84
N PHE A 174 13.86 7.54 13.86
CA PHE A 174 13.08 8.10 14.97
C PHE A 174 11.84 7.28 15.30
N ARG A 175 11.34 7.49 16.52
CA ARG A 175 10.05 6.99 17.00
C ARG A 175 9.06 8.14 17.09
N LEU A 176 7.79 7.81 16.89
CA LEU A 176 6.69 8.76 16.79
C LEU A 176 5.72 8.55 17.95
N LYS A 177 5.40 9.62 18.67
CA LYS A 177 4.28 9.68 19.59
C LYS A 177 3.14 10.45 18.93
N PRO A 178 1.92 9.88 18.77
CA PRO A 178 0.80 10.60 18.20
C PRO A 178 0.43 11.83 19.04
N ASP A 179 0.05 12.91 18.36
CA ASP A 179 -0.40 14.15 19.00
C ASP A 179 -1.82 13.97 19.62
N ILE A 180 -2.13 14.78 20.63
CA ILE A 180 -3.40 14.72 21.34
C ILE A 180 -4.55 15.18 20.43
N GLU A 181 -4.31 16.20 19.58
CA GLU A 181 -5.33 16.68 18.62
C GLU A 181 -5.64 15.61 17.57
N PHE A 182 -4.60 14.98 17.01
CA PHE A 182 -4.75 13.86 16.08
C PHE A 182 -5.47 12.65 16.71
N ILE A 183 -5.11 12.25 17.94
CA ILE A 183 -5.82 11.18 18.66
C ILE A 183 -7.31 11.54 18.86
N LYS A 184 -7.62 12.80 19.15
CA LYS A 184 -9.00 13.27 19.33
C LYS A 184 -9.78 13.13 18.01
N GLU A 185 -9.29 13.67 16.91
CA GLU A 185 -9.98 13.57 15.62
C GLU A 185 -10.20 12.12 15.16
N VAL A 186 -9.23 11.23 15.44
CA VAL A 186 -9.39 9.78 15.19
C VAL A 186 -10.55 9.20 16.02
N LYS A 187 -10.72 9.59 17.29
CA LYS A 187 -11.86 9.15 18.12
C LYS A 187 -13.17 9.74 17.62
N ASP A 188 -13.21 11.03 17.30
CA ASP A 188 -14.39 11.70 16.76
C ASP A 188 -14.86 11.02 15.44
N ALA A 189 -13.92 10.56 14.61
CA ALA A 189 -14.22 9.76 13.41
C ALA A 189 -14.75 8.35 13.70
N ILE A 190 -14.24 7.65 14.72
CA ILE A 190 -14.78 6.36 15.18
C ILE A 190 -16.22 6.53 15.70
N GLU A 191 -16.45 7.52 16.55
CA GLU A 191 -17.76 7.78 17.16
C GLU A 191 -18.83 8.15 16.12
N SER A 192 -18.44 8.79 15.02
CA SER A 192 -19.34 9.12 13.90
C SER A 192 -19.92 7.92 13.16
N LYS A 193 -19.30 6.72 13.28
CA LYS A 193 -19.62 5.50 12.53
C LYS A 193 -19.57 5.65 10.99
N ASP A 194 -19.04 6.75 10.47
CA ASP A 194 -18.92 7.01 9.04
C ASP A 194 -17.45 6.88 8.59
N PRO A 195 -17.09 5.84 7.82
CA PRO A 195 -15.71 5.63 7.37
C PRO A 195 -15.17 6.80 6.53
N ARG A 196 -16.04 7.64 5.93
CA ARG A 196 -15.63 8.83 5.16
C ARG A 196 -14.95 9.91 6.02
N ASN A 197 -15.09 9.88 7.34
CA ASN A 197 -14.36 10.81 8.20
C ASN A 197 -12.85 10.49 8.30
N PHE A 198 -12.45 9.22 8.16
CA PHE A 198 -11.01 8.88 8.05
C PHE A 198 -10.37 9.42 6.77
N LYS A 199 -11.15 9.59 5.69
CA LYS A 199 -10.66 10.25 4.47
C LYS A 199 -10.25 11.69 4.74
N LYS A 200 -11.03 12.44 5.53
CA LYS A 200 -10.69 13.82 5.94
C LYS A 200 -9.42 13.86 6.79
N ILE A 201 -9.27 12.92 7.73
CA ILE A 201 -8.05 12.79 8.53
C ILE A 201 -6.83 12.59 7.63
N ILE A 202 -6.91 11.72 6.62
CA ILE A 202 -5.83 11.54 5.63
C ILE A 202 -5.56 12.82 4.82
N GLU A 203 -6.60 13.56 4.45
CA GLU A 203 -6.47 14.83 3.70
C GLU A 203 -5.82 15.95 4.54
N GLU A 204 -6.03 15.97 5.86
CA GLU A 204 -5.48 17.01 6.75
C GLU A 204 -4.10 16.65 7.36
N TYR A 205 -3.91 15.38 7.75
CA TYR A 205 -2.73 14.88 8.46
C TYR A 205 -1.77 14.04 7.58
N GLY A 206 -2.12 13.79 6.32
CA GLY A 206 -1.35 12.96 5.38
C GLY A 206 -1.75 11.48 5.43
N GLN A 207 -1.29 10.70 4.46
CA GLN A 207 -1.60 9.27 4.35
C GLN A 207 -0.55 8.41 5.07
N PHE A 208 0.72 8.79 4.97
CA PHE A 208 1.85 8.04 5.50
C PHE A 208 2.79 8.92 6.32
N ILE A 209 3.62 8.31 7.16
CA ILE A 209 4.76 8.97 7.80
C ILE A 209 6.00 8.05 7.79
N PRO A 210 7.18 8.54 7.36
CA PRO A 210 8.44 7.79 7.48
C PRO A 210 8.84 7.58 8.94
N THR A 211 9.60 6.51 9.21
CA THR A 211 10.28 6.30 10.50
C THR A 211 11.81 6.41 10.39
N GLU A 212 12.32 6.57 9.17
CA GLU A 212 13.72 6.84 8.88
C GLU A 212 13.82 7.74 7.63
N ILE A 213 14.70 8.74 7.65
CA ILE A 213 14.86 9.72 6.56
C ILE A 213 16.34 9.88 6.26
N THR A 214 16.70 9.93 4.97
CA THR A 214 18.05 10.34 4.55
C THR A 214 18.03 11.80 4.07
N PHE A 215 18.97 12.58 4.58
CA PHE A 215 19.22 13.97 4.25
C PHE A 215 20.40 14.12 3.31
N GLY A 216 20.33 15.12 2.44
CA GLY A 216 21.42 15.46 1.52
C GLY A 216 20.93 16.24 0.32
N GLY A 217 21.44 15.91 -0.88
CA GLY A 217 21.02 16.48 -2.14
C GLY A 217 20.71 15.43 -3.22
N LYS A 218 19.76 15.75 -4.10
CA LYS A 218 19.47 15.03 -5.36
C LYS A 218 19.41 16.01 -6.54
N ALA A 219 20.01 15.61 -7.66
CA ALA A 219 19.94 16.33 -8.93
C ALA A 219 19.39 15.40 -10.03
N TYR A 220 18.41 15.89 -10.79
CA TYR A 220 17.72 15.14 -11.85
C TYR A 220 18.11 15.66 -13.21
N PHE A 221 18.49 14.75 -14.13
CA PHE A 221 19.02 15.09 -15.44
C PHE A 221 18.26 14.41 -16.57
N LYS A 222 17.98 15.17 -17.64
CA LYS A 222 17.53 14.62 -18.91
C LYS A 222 18.70 14.07 -19.71
N ARG A 223 18.47 12.99 -20.44
CA ARG A 223 19.40 12.52 -21.47
C ARG A 223 19.24 13.32 -22.75
N SER A 224 20.25 14.12 -23.06
CA SER A 224 20.36 14.82 -24.36
C SER A 224 20.49 13.80 -25.49
N ASN A 225 19.52 13.79 -26.41
CA ASN A 225 19.62 13.07 -27.68
C ASN A 225 20.57 13.81 -28.63
N ILE A 226 21.86 13.83 -28.31
CA ILE A 226 22.89 14.22 -29.27
C ILE A 226 22.93 13.12 -30.33
N SER A 227 22.53 13.51 -31.53
CA SER A 227 22.48 12.68 -32.74
C SER A 227 23.72 11.81 -32.92
N ARG A 228 23.53 10.54 -33.30
CA ARG A 228 24.58 9.70 -33.90
C ARG A 228 24.87 10.19 -35.32
N HIS A 229 25.49 11.37 -35.44
CA HIS A 229 25.95 11.90 -36.73
C HIS A 229 27.28 12.65 -36.60
N CYS A 230 28.26 12.00 -35.98
CA CYS A 230 29.67 12.26 -36.26
C CYS A 230 30.27 11.01 -36.91
N SER A 231 30.44 11.09 -38.23
CA SER A 231 31.29 10.25 -39.09
C SER A 231 31.18 8.72 -38.95
N GLU A 232 30.37 8.12 -39.83
CA GLU A 232 30.83 6.93 -40.57
C GLU A 232 32.00 7.33 -41.49
N GLU A 233 33.18 7.59 -40.94
CA GLU A 233 34.40 7.67 -41.73
C GLU A 233 35.21 6.39 -41.59
N ASN A 234 35.00 5.53 -42.59
CA ASN A 234 35.85 4.42 -43.03
C ASN A 234 37.15 4.23 -42.25
N SER A 235 37.18 3.20 -41.40
CA SER A 235 38.43 2.64 -40.86
C SER A 235 39.24 1.96 -41.98
N LYS A 236 39.83 2.76 -42.87
CA LYS A 236 40.85 2.28 -43.82
C LYS A 236 42.06 1.85 -43.00
N LYS A 237 42.28 0.54 -42.93
CA LYS A 237 43.54 -0.06 -42.45
C LYS A 237 44.73 0.67 -43.04
N PHE A 238 45.56 1.25 -42.18
CA PHE A 238 46.97 1.46 -42.50
C PHE A 238 47.79 0.54 -41.60
N ASN A 239 48.61 -0.29 -42.24
CA ASN A 239 49.47 -1.25 -41.54
C ASN A 239 50.64 -0.52 -40.86
N ILE A 240 51.06 -1.04 -39.72
CA ILE A 240 52.31 -0.64 -39.06
C ILE A 240 53.48 -1.09 -39.93
N GLY A 241 54.24 -0.14 -40.45
CA GLY A 241 55.55 -0.33 -41.06
C GLY A 241 56.65 -0.01 -40.05
N LEU A 242 57.73 -0.81 -40.05
CA LEU A 242 58.84 -0.71 -39.09
C LEU A 242 59.81 0.46 -39.38
N ALA A 243 60.69 0.73 -38.41
CA ALA A 243 61.82 1.68 -38.42
C ALA A 243 61.45 3.16 -38.17
N SER A 244 62.22 3.97 -37.43
CA SER A 244 63.53 3.77 -36.77
C SER A 244 63.70 4.62 -35.50
N ASN A 245 64.70 4.28 -34.68
CA ASN A 245 65.08 4.96 -33.43
C ASN A 245 65.27 6.48 -33.56
N ILE A 246 64.78 7.26 -32.59
CA ILE A 246 65.43 8.48 -32.08
C ILE A 246 65.08 8.71 -30.60
N LYS A 247 66.10 9.15 -29.84
CA LYS A 247 66.18 9.46 -28.40
C LYS A 247 64.91 9.87 -27.64
N ILE A 248 64.80 9.33 -26.43
CA ILE A 248 64.09 9.91 -25.29
C ILE A 248 65.00 10.95 -24.63
N GLU A 249 64.51 12.17 -24.39
CA GLU A 249 64.87 12.95 -23.20
C GLU A 249 63.75 13.93 -22.82
N SER A 250 63.60 14.16 -21.51
CA SER A 250 62.43 14.58 -20.75
C SER A 250 61.77 15.94 -21.04
N THR A 251 60.43 15.97 -20.93
CA THR A 251 59.71 16.79 -19.93
C THR A 251 58.38 16.14 -19.56
N ASN A 252 58.12 15.94 -18.25
CA ASN A 252 56.85 15.42 -17.75
C ASN A 252 55.87 16.58 -17.49
N GLU A 253 54.87 16.74 -18.34
CA GLU A 253 53.59 17.34 -17.95
C GLU A 253 52.52 16.24 -17.96
N ASN A 254 51.83 16.06 -16.82
CA ASN A 254 50.95 14.92 -16.61
C ASN A 254 49.67 15.03 -17.45
N LEU A 255 49.27 13.88 -18.00
CA LEU A 255 48.11 13.70 -18.87
C LEU A 255 46.78 14.10 -18.18
N ASN A 256 46.23 15.24 -18.57
CA ASN A 256 44.79 15.51 -18.45
C ASN A 256 44.04 14.66 -19.50
N ASN A 257 43.69 13.42 -19.13
CA ASN A 257 42.89 12.57 -20.00
C ASN A 257 41.39 12.90 -19.89
N ASN A 258 40.88 13.53 -20.95
CA ASN A 258 39.47 13.83 -21.18
C ASN A 258 38.55 12.66 -20.86
N ILE A 259 37.55 12.88 -19.99
CA ILE A 259 36.30 12.11 -20.00
C ILE A 259 35.24 12.98 -20.69
N ASN A 260 34.57 12.39 -21.69
CA ASN A 260 33.53 13.05 -22.47
C ASN A 260 32.36 13.50 -21.59
N ASN A 261 32.37 14.78 -21.18
CA ASN A 261 31.22 15.43 -20.55
C ASN A 261 30.11 15.66 -21.60
N SER A 262 29.33 14.60 -21.86
CA SER A 262 28.04 14.72 -22.54
C SER A 262 27.19 15.73 -21.76
N LYS A 263 26.83 16.88 -22.35
CA LYS A 263 25.94 17.86 -21.72
C LYS A 263 24.65 17.17 -21.27
N ARG A 264 24.50 16.94 -19.97
CA ARG A 264 23.25 16.49 -19.33
C ARG A 264 22.53 17.73 -18.83
N GLU A 265 21.29 17.95 -19.27
CA GLU A 265 20.49 19.08 -18.80
C GLU A 265 19.90 18.70 -17.43
N CYS A 266 20.36 19.35 -16.36
CA CYS A 266 19.67 19.29 -15.07
C CYS A 266 18.29 19.96 -15.20
N PHE A 267 17.25 19.40 -14.59
CA PHE A 267 15.89 19.95 -14.65
C PHE A 267 15.18 20.06 -13.29
N LYS A 268 15.66 19.35 -12.25
CA LYS A 268 15.17 19.49 -10.88
C LYS A 268 16.31 19.27 -9.88
N LEU A 269 16.31 20.06 -8.81
CA LEU A 269 17.25 19.98 -7.69
C LEU A 269 16.46 19.85 -6.39
N ILE A 270 16.94 19.02 -5.48
CA ILE A 270 16.42 18.86 -4.11
C ILE A 270 17.62 18.98 -3.17
N GLY A 271 17.64 20.01 -2.32
CA GLY A 271 18.79 20.32 -1.48
C GLY A 271 19.98 20.92 -2.25
N GLY A 272 20.98 21.35 -1.49
CA GLY A 272 22.11 22.14 -1.97
C GLY A 272 21.76 23.63 -2.12
N GLN A 273 22.77 24.45 -2.35
CA GLN A 273 22.58 25.87 -2.62
C GLN A 273 22.02 26.04 -4.03
N GLN A 274 20.83 26.64 -4.11
CA GLN A 274 20.07 26.71 -5.35
C GLN A 274 20.61 27.80 -6.29
N LEU A 275 21.62 27.45 -7.09
CA LEU A 275 21.92 28.16 -8.33
C LEU A 275 20.79 27.88 -9.34
N ASN A 276 20.60 28.79 -10.30
CA ASN A 276 19.62 28.62 -11.38
C ASN A 276 19.92 27.31 -12.12
N VAL A 277 18.90 26.44 -12.28
CA VAL A 277 19.02 25.10 -12.90
C VAL A 277 19.69 25.15 -14.28
N ASN A 278 19.51 26.24 -15.02
CA ASN A 278 20.12 26.46 -16.34
C ASN A 278 21.66 26.59 -16.30
N ASN A 279 22.23 26.94 -15.15
CA ASN A 279 23.67 27.07 -14.88
C ASN A 279 24.10 26.10 -13.76
N PHE A 280 23.58 24.87 -13.77
CA PHE A 280 23.94 23.86 -12.78
C PHE A 280 25.41 23.41 -12.92
N ASP A 281 26.16 23.55 -11.83
CA ASP A 281 27.50 23.02 -11.63
C ASP A 281 27.43 21.97 -10.52
N GLU A 282 27.83 20.73 -10.81
CA GLU A 282 27.72 19.62 -9.87
C GLU A 282 28.72 19.72 -8.72
N GLU A 283 29.92 20.23 -8.96
CA GLU A 283 30.97 20.33 -7.94
C GLU A 283 30.60 21.40 -6.92
N VAL A 284 30.23 22.60 -7.39
CA VAL A 284 29.76 23.70 -6.53
C VAL A 284 28.50 23.32 -5.75
N TRP A 285 27.57 22.59 -6.38
CA TRP A 285 26.39 22.07 -5.69
C TRP A 285 26.74 21.01 -4.64
N ALA A 286 27.64 20.07 -4.95
CA ALA A 286 28.08 19.04 -4.01
C ALA A 286 28.84 19.61 -2.81
N GLU A 287 29.68 20.64 -3.03
CA GLU A 287 30.36 21.40 -1.98
C GLU A 287 29.36 22.10 -1.05
N SER A 288 28.29 22.70 -1.60
CA SER A 288 27.25 23.35 -0.79
C SER A 288 26.54 22.38 0.18
N LEU A 289 26.52 21.08 -0.12
CA LEU A 289 25.99 20.04 0.76
C LEU A 289 26.93 19.71 1.93
N ASN A 290 28.08 20.37 2.09
CA ASN A 290 28.84 20.31 3.33
C ASN A 290 28.17 21.09 4.47
N ASP A 291 27.30 22.05 4.15
CA ASP A 291 26.49 22.78 5.11
C ASP A 291 25.06 22.18 5.21
N PHE A 292 24.72 21.66 6.39
CA PHE A 292 23.41 21.02 6.65
C PHE A 292 22.20 21.97 6.50
N ARG A 293 22.43 23.28 6.51
CA ARG A 293 21.41 24.29 6.22
C ARG A 293 20.91 24.18 4.78
N TYR A 294 21.67 23.55 3.87
CA TYR A 294 21.24 23.24 2.50
C TYR A 294 20.72 21.80 2.29
N TRP A 295 20.82 20.91 3.28
CA TRP A 295 20.30 19.54 3.12
C TRP A 295 18.77 19.53 2.92
N SER A 296 18.27 18.54 2.21
CA SER A 296 16.83 18.25 2.10
C SER A 296 16.56 16.76 2.31
N CYS A 297 15.30 16.41 2.60
CA CYS A 297 14.87 15.01 2.59
C CYS A 297 14.97 14.47 1.17
N ILE A 298 15.88 13.52 0.94
CA ILE A 298 16.13 12.94 -0.39
C ILE A 298 15.59 11.51 -0.52
N LYS A 299 15.38 10.81 0.60
CA LYS A 299 14.72 9.50 0.67
C LYS A 299 13.89 9.39 1.92
N PHE A 300 12.69 8.82 1.77
CA PHE A 300 11.83 8.43 2.89
C PHE A 300 11.88 6.90 3.02
N LYS A 301 12.26 6.40 4.21
CA LYS A 301 12.37 4.97 4.48
C LYS A 301 11.36 4.54 5.53
N ASN A 302 10.93 3.29 5.43
CA ASN A 302 9.96 2.68 6.33
C ASN A 302 8.72 3.57 6.57
N PRO A 303 8.08 4.09 5.50
CA PRO A 303 6.79 4.75 5.62
C PRO A 303 5.76 3.78 6.16
N ILE A 304 4.95 4.26 7.08
CA ILE A 304 3.81 3.54 7.65
C ILE A 304 2.59 4.45 7.56
N SER A 305 1.39 3.88 7.51
CA SER A 305 0.17 4.66 7.60
C SER A 305 0.15 5.51 8.88
N ILE A 306 -0.44 6.71 8.83
CA ILE A 306 -0.59 7.58 10.00
C ILE A 306 -1.38 6.93 11.16
N PHE A 307 -2.16 5.88 10.88
CA PHE A 307 -2.86 5.11 11.93
C PHE A 307 -1.96 4.09 12.64
N GLN A 308 -0.80 3.75 12.06
CA GLN A 308 0.08 2.70 12.58
C GLN A 308 0.79 3.05 13.90
N PRO A 309 1.22 4.30 14.18
CA PRO A 309 1.77 4.68 15.48
C PRO A 309 0.73 4.83 16.61
N LEU A 310 -0.57 4.67 16.33
CA LEU A 310 -1.61 4.75 17.36
C LEU A 310 -1.54 3.58 18.37
N PRO A 311 -2.02 3.76 19.61
CA PRO A 311 -2.13 2.67 20.59
C PRO A 311 -2.98 1.51 20.05
N GLU A 312 -2.62 0.27 20.41
CA GLU A 312 -3.19 -0.95 19.82
C GLU A 312 -4.73 -1.01 19.88
N ASN A 313 -5.33 -0.67 21.03
CA ASN A 313 -6.78 -0.61 21.19
C ASN A 313 -7.43 0.40 20.22
N LEU A 314 -6.81 1.57 20.05
CA LEU A 314 -7.32 2.58 19.11
C LEU A 314 -7.18 2.10 17.65
N ARG A 315 -6.07 1.46 17.28
CA ARG A 315 -5.91 0.82 15.95
C ARG A 315 -7.00 -0.21 15.67
N LYS A 316 -7.32 -1.07 16.65
CA LYS A 316 -8.40 -2.06 16.54
C LYS A 316 -9.76 -1.38 16.32
N GLN A 317 -10.05 -0.27 17.01
CA GLN A 317 -11.27 0.51 16.81
C GLN A 317 -11.32 1.20 15.42
N VAL A 318 -10.19 1.74 14.93
CA VAL A 318 -10.10 2.29 13.56
C VAL A 318 -10.39 1.20 12.52
N LEU A 319 -9.78 0.01 12.64
CA LEU A 319 -10.04 -1.13 11.73
C LEU A 319 -11.52 -1.55 11.74
N LEU A 320 -12.14 -1.65 12.91
CA LEU A 320 -13.56 -1.95 13.06
C LEU A 320 -14.46 -0.89 12.39
N SER A 321 -14.12 0.39 12.55
CA SER A 321 -14.90 1.50 11.97
C SER A 321 -14.75 1.60 10.44
N ILE A 322 -13.55 1.35 9.91
CA ILE A 322 -13.30 1.34 8.46
C ILE A 322 -13.88 0.10 7.78
N GLY A 323 -14.00 -1.00 8.53
CA GLY A 323 -14.45 -2.30 8.04
C GLY A 323 -13.36 -3.08 7.29
N LYS A 324 -13.70 -4.32 6.94
CA LYS A 324 -12.82 -5.22 6.17
C LYS A 324 -12.63 -4.72 4.73
N LYS A 325 -11.56 -5.17 4.07
CA LYS A 325 -11.24 -4.89 2.66
C LYS A 325 -11.05 -6.20 1.89
N ILE A 326 -11.13 -6.13 0.55
CA ILE A 326 -10.74 -7.24 -0.32
C ILE A 326 -9.21 -7.22 -0.42
N LEU A 327 -8.56 -8.03 0.41
CA LEU A 327 -7.09 -8.07 0.53
C LEU A 327 -6.43 -8.73 -0.69
N TYR A 328 -7.14 -9.63 -1.36
CA TYR A 328 -6.66 -10.31 -2.56
C TYR A 328 -7.82 -10.86 -3.39
N THR A 329 -7.65 -10.90 -4.71
CA THR A 329 -8.56 -11.63 -5.61
C THR A 329 -7.79 -12.24 -6.78
N ASN A 330 -8.14 -13.47 -7.15
CA ASN A 330 -7.62 -14.13 -8.34
C ASN A 330 -8.72 -14.81 -9.15
N THR A 331 -8.54 -14.86 -10.47
CA THR A 331 -9.45 -15.51 -11.39
C THR A 331 -8.68 -16.49 -12.28
N GLU A 332 -8.93 -17.77 -12.08
CA GLU A 332 -8.19 -18.87 -12.70
C GLU A 332 -9.08 -19.68 -13.66
N ASP A 333 -8.51 -20.15 -14.76
CA ASP A 333 -9.17 -21.07 -15.68
C ASP A 333 -8.71 -22.52 -15.40
N HIS A 334 -9.66 -23.46 -15.27
CA HIS A 334 -9.34 -24.84 -14.90
C HIS A 334 -10.13 -25.87 -15.73
N ASP A 335 -9.43 -26.88 -16.26
CA ASP A 335 -10.03 -27.99 -17.02
C ASP A 335 -10.55 -29.10 -16.08
N TYR A 336 -11.77 -28.89 -15.56
CA TYR A 336 -12.47 -29.83 -14.69
C TYR A 336 -12.93 -31.06 -15.48
N SER A 337 -12.34 -32.23 -15.19
CA SER A 337 -12.79 -33.52 -15.74
C SER A 337 -13.63 -34.29 -14.72
N LEU A 338 -14.94 -34.43 -14.99
CA LEU A 338 -15.82 -35.30 -14.23
C LEU A 338 -15.66 -36.74 -14.73
N VAL A 339 -14.97 -37.57 -13.95
CA VAL A 339 -14.69 -38.98 -14.28
C VAL A 339 -15.56 -39.94 -13.47
N GLU A 340 -15.81 -39.60 -12.21
CA GLU A 340 -16.57 -40.40 -11.25
C GLU A 340 -17.93 -39.76 -10.93
N TYR A 341 -18.90 -40.58 -10.54
CA TYR A 341 -20.22 -40.12 -10.10
C TYR A 341 -20.14 -39.56 -8.68
N ALA A 342 -20.93 -38.52 -8.39
CA ALA A 342 -21.09 -37.87 -7.09
C ALA A 342 -19.85 -37.29 -6.38
N LYS A 343 -18.62 -37.60 -6.81
CA LYS A 343 -17.39 -37.05 -6.24
C LYS A 343 -17.13 -35.60 -6.69
N PRO A 344 -16.66 -34.72 -5.78
CA PRO A 344 -16.24 -33.37 -6.11
C PRO A 344 -14.80 -33.36 -6.63
N ARG A 345 -14.30 -32.17 -7.00
CA ARG A 345 -12.87 -31.92 -7.03
C ARG A 345 -12.47 -30.95 -5.92
N VAL A 346 -11.36 -31.24 -5.25
CA VAL A 346 -10.65 -30.28 -4.42
C VAL A 346 -9.74 -29.45 -5.33
N PHE A 347 -9.76 -28.14 -5.15
CA PHE A 347 -8.96 -27.17 -5.88
C PHE A 347 -8.17 -26.36 -4.84
N ARG A 348 -6.84 -26.50 -4.84
CA ARG A 348 -5.96 -25.73 -3.96
C ARG A 348 -5.87 -24.29 -4.47
N LEU A 349 -5.96 -23.32 -3.57
CA LEU A 349 -5.82 -21.91 -3.92
C LEU A 349 -4.34 -21.57 -4.10
N ASN A 350 -3.97 -20.96 -5.22
CA ASN A 350 -2.60 -20.48 -5.44
C ASN A 350 -2.44 -19.10 -4.80
N ILE A 351 -2.20 -19.06 -3.50
CA ILE A 351 -2.11 -17.84 -2.69
C ILE A 351 -0.64 -17.39 -2.61
N PRO A 352 -0.30 -16.14 -2.98
CA PRO A 352 1.05 -15.60 -2.81
C PRO A 352 1.52 -15.58 -1.35
N GLU A 353 2.81 -15.79 -1.10
CA GLU A 353 3.39 -15.88 0.25
C GLU A 353 3.10 -14.65 1.13
N ASN A 354 3.14 -13.45 0.56
CA ASN A 354 2.83 -12.23 1.29
C ASN A 354 1.36 -12.19 1.77
N ILE A 355 0.45 -12.81 1.03
CA ILE A 355 -0.96 -12.92 1.39
C ILE A 355 -1.17 -14.07 2.38
N LEU A 356 -0.45 -15.20 2.25
CA LEU A 356 -0.47 -16.30 3.23
C LEU A 356 -0.09 -15.80 4.64
N LYS A 357 0.94 -14.93 4.74
CA LYS A 357 1.34 -14.29 6.01
C LYS A 357 0.19 -13.49 6.65
N ILE A 358 -0.65 -12.81 5.85
CA ILE A 358 -1.81 -12.06 6.34
C ILE A 358 -2.93 -13.01 6.78
N ILE A 359 -3.21 -14.06 6.00
CA ILE A 359 -4.23 -15.08 6.31
C ILE A 359 -3.93 -15.80 7.64
N GLN A 360 -2.66 -16.08 7.91
CA GLN A 360 -2.21 -16.72 9.15
C GLN A 360 -2.29 -15.80 10.38
N ASN A 361 -2.39 -14.48 10.18
CA ASN A 361 -2.55 -13.53 11.28
C ASN A 361 -4.02 -13.47 11.74
N LYS A 362 -4.26 -13.86 12.99
CA LYS A 362 -5.60 -13.87 13.61
C LYS A 362 -6.22 -12.48 13.70
N ASP A 363 -5.43 -11.42 13.88
CA ASP A 363 -5.95 -10.05 13.94
C ASP A 363 -6.50 -9.56 12.59
N ALA A 364 -6.09 -10.17 11.47
CA ALA A 364 -6.64 -9.86 10.15
C ALA A 364 -8.05 -10.44 9.93
N ASP A 365 -8.49 -11.41 10.75
CA ASP A 365 -9.83 -12.02 10.72
C ASP A 365 -10.31 -12.35 9.29
N CYS A 366 -9.45 -13.07 8.55
CA CYS A 366 -9.63 -13.35 7.14
C CYS A 366 -10.77 -14.35 6.87
N SER A 367 -11.45 -14.17 5.74
CA SER A 367 -12.50 -15.06 5.24
C SER A 367 -12.43 -15.15 3.71
N ILE A 368 -12.74 -16.32 3.16
CA ILE A 368 -12.58 -16.60 1.72
C ILE A 368 -13.94 -16.80 1.06
N PHE A 369 -14.13 -16.16 -0.09
CA PHE A 369 -15.31 -16.30 -0.92
C PHE A 369 -14.91 -16.74 -2.33
N ALA A 370 -15.69 -17.64 -2.94
CA ALA A 370 -15.41 -18.18 -4.26
C ALA A 370 -16.70 -18.34 -5.09
N THR A 371 -16.56 -18.18 -6.42
CA THR A 371 -17.60 -18.46 -7.42
C THR A 371 -17.01 -19.20 -8.61
N VAL A 372 -17.83 -20.01 -9.30
CA VAL A 372 -17.41 -20.94 -10.35
C VAL A 372 -18.37 -20.86 -11.52
N ILE A 373 -17.84 -20.62 -12.74
CA ILE A 373 -18.63 -20.57 -13.97
C ILE A 373 -18.15 -21.58 -15.01
N ASP A 374 -19.11 -22.18 -15.74
CA ASP A 374 -18.84 -23.08 -16.87
C ASP A 374 -18.79 -22.28 -18.18
N LYS A 375 -17.61 -22.19 -18.81
CA LYS A 375 -17.44 -21.51 -20.11
C LYS A 375 -18.20 -22.21 -21.25
N LYS A 376 -18.51 -23.51 -21.11
CA LYS A 376 -19.19 -24.34 -22.12
C LYS A 376 -20.65 -24.68 -21.75
N GLU A 377 -21.19 -23.99 -20.75
CA GLU A 377 -22.62 -23.84 -20.45
C GLU A 377 -23.44 -25.11 -20.13
N LYS A 378 -22.83 -26.23 -19.75
CA LYS A 378 -23.49 -27.54 -19.65
C LYS A 378 -24.04 -27.89 -18.27
N ALA A 379 -23.26 -27.82 -17.19
CA ALA A 379 -23.69 -28.28 -15.85
C ALA A 379 -24.14 -27.14 -14.91
N ILE A 380 -24.51 -27.49 -13.68
CA ILE A 380 -24.60 -26.59 -12.52
C ILE A 380 -23.36 -26.88 -11.68
N PHE A 381 -22.71 -25.84 -11.14
CA PHE A 381 -21.58 -26.00 -10.22
C PHE A 381 -21.91 -25.33 -8.88
N ASN A 382 -21.48 -25.97 -7.80
CA ASN A 382 -21.50 -25.41 -6.44
C ASN A 382 -20.07 -25.41 -5.90
N CYS A 383 -19.75 -24.42 -5.07
CA CYS A 383 -18.45 -24.21 -4.48
C CYS A 383 -18.60 -24.09 -2.96
N GLN A 384 -17.73 -24.76 -2.22
CA GLN A 384 -17.62 -24.71 -0.76
C GLN A 384 -16.15 -24.50 -0.40
N VAL A 385 -15.83 -23.84 0.71
CA VAL A 385 -14.45 -23.73 1.21
C VAL A 385 -14.17 -24.91 2.14
N ILE A 386 -12.99 -25.54 2.05
CA ILE A 386 -12.40 -26.29 3.16
C ILE A 386 -11.31 -25.40 3.74
N TRP A 387 -11.35 -25.18 5.05
CA TRP A 387 -10.29 -24.48 5.75
C TRP A 387 -10.10 -25.08 7.15
N PRO A 388 -9.17 -26.03 7.30
CA PRO A 388 -8.72 -26.51 8.60
C PRO A 388 -7.84 -25.41 9.23
N GLN A 389 -7.92 -25.20 10.54
CA GLN A 389 -7.12 -24.15 11.21
C GLN A 389 -5.59 -24.35 11.13
N SER A 390 -5.14 -25.50 10.61
CA SER A 390 -3.74 -25.92 10.49
C SER A 390 -3.25 -26.07 9.04
N GLU A 391 -4.08 -25.81 8.03
CA GLU A 391 -3.76 -26.07 6.62
C GLU A 391 -4.20 -24.93 5.69
N ASP A 392 -3.60 -24.86 4.51
CA ASP A 392 -3.96 -23.88 3.49
C ASP A 392 -5.41 -24.08 2.98
N PRO A 393 -6.18 -23.00 2.81
CA PRO A 393 -7.56 -23.07 2.36
C PRO A 393 -7.67 -23.61 0.93
N SER A 394 -8.68 -24.44 0.71
CA SER A 394 -8.99 -25.07 -0.58
C SER A 394 -10.47 -24.96 -0.91
N LEU A 395 -10.83 -25.11 -2.19
CA LEU A 395 -12.21 -25.11 -2.65
C LEU A 395 -12.67 -26.53 -3.00
N VAL A 396 -13.93 -26.84 -2.71
CA VAL A 396 -14.61 -28.07 -3.13
C VAL A 396 -15.63 -27.70 -4.19
N ILE A 397 -15.41 -28.19 -5.40
CA ILE A 397 -16.26 -27.91 -6.55
C ILE A 397 -17.07 -29.15 -6.89
N HIS A 398 -18.39 -29.04 -6.73
CA HIS A 398 -19.36 -30.09 -7.03
C HIS A 398 -20.02 -29.83 -8.39
N CYS A 399 -20.10 -30.86 -9.23
CA CYS A 399 -20.80 -30.79 -10.53
C CYS A 399 -22.17 -31.48 -10.43
N ILE A 400 -23.25 -30.70 -10.48
CA ILE A 400 -24.62 -31.22 -10.38
C ILE A 400 -25.19 -31.45 -11.79
N GLN A 401 -25.48 -32.71 -12.12
CA GLN A 401 -26.00 -33.16 -13.41
C GLN A 401 -27.34 -33.89 -13.23
N LYS A 402 -28.37 -33.58 -14.05
CA LYS A 402 -29.66 -34.33 -14.04
C LYS A 402 -29.53 -35.81 -14.45
N LYS A 403 -28.52 -36.14 -15.26
CA LYS A 403 -28.13 -37.51 -15.62
C LYS A 403 -26.60 -37.52 -15.71
N PHE A 404 -25.96 -38.47 -15.03
CA PHE A 404 -24.50 -38.54 -15.01
C PHE A 404 -23.92 -38.76 -16.41
N LYS A 405 -22.93 -37.95 -16.78
CA LYS A 405 -22.12 -38.12 -18.00
C LYS A 405 -20.68 -37.70 -17.74
N LYS A 406 -19.73 -38.63 -17.91
CA LYS A 406 -18.28 -38.36 -17.88
C LYS A 406 -17.94 -37.29 -18.91
N ARG A 407 -17.41 -36.14 -18.48
CA ARG A 407 -17.25 -34.94 -19.32
C ARG A 407 -16.12 -34.04 -18.82
N LYS A 408 -15.41 -33.41 -19.76
CA LYS A 408 -14.50 -32.29 -19.49
C LYS A 408 -15.26 -30.96 -19.59
N TYR A 409 -15.01 -30.07 -18.64
CA TYR A 409 -15.59 -28.73 -18.50
C TYR A 409 -14.45 -27.73 -18.42
N LYS A 410 -14.63 -26.55 -19.04
CA LYS A 410 -13.72 -25.42 -18.88
C LYS A 410 -14.32 -24.50 -17.83
N LEU A 411 -13.84 -24.57 -16.61
CA LEU A 411 -14.29 -23.71 -15.53
C LEU A 411 -13.47 -22.43 -15.51
N ARG A 412 -14.09 -21.35 -15.05
CA ARG A 412 -13.40 -20.16 -14.57
C ARG A 412 -13.81 -19.94 -13.12
N ILE A 413 -12.83 -20.00 -12.22
CA ILE A 413 -12.98 -19.92 -10.78
C ILE A 413 -12.52 -18.51 -10.40
N ASN A 414 -13.35 -17.75 -9.70
CA ASN A 414 -12.96 -16.46 -9.13
C ASN A 414 -13.06 -16.57 -7.62
N TRP A 415 -12.02 -16.14 -6.92
CA TRP A 415 -11.97 -16.20 -5.47
C TRP A 415 -11.33 -14.93 -4.91
N MET A 416 -11.67 -14.62 -3.66
CA MET A 416 -11.19 -13.44 -2.96
C MET A 416 -11.02 -13.73 -1.46
N ILE A 417 -10.07 -13.03 -0.86
CA ILE A 417 -9.81 -13.00 0.58
C ILE A 417 -10.26 -11.65 1.10
N ILE A 418 -11.04 -11.65 2.17
CA ILE A 418 -11.57 -10.46 2.84
C ILE A 418 -11.15 -10.50 4.30
N GLY A 419 -10.56 -9.40 4.79
CA GLY A 419 -10.06 -9.27 6.16
C GLY A 419 -9.79 -7.82 6.53
N TYR A 420 -9.32 -7.57 7.74
CA TYR A 420 -8.79 -6.27 8.12
C TYR A 420 -7.41 -6.05 7.50
N ASP A 421 -7.22 -4.88 6.91
CA ASP A 421 -5.92 -4.44 6.43
C ASP A 421 -5.13 -3.84 7.60
N LEU A 422 -4.21 -4.64 8.16
CA LEU A 422 -3.41 -4.28 9.33
C LEU A 422 -2.28 -3.27 9.04
N ASN A 423 -2.03 -2.95 7.76
CA ASN A 423 -1.07 -1.94 7.34
C ASN A 423 -1.73 -0.57 7.10
N PHE A 424 -3.07 -0.54 6.97
CA PHE A 424 -3.86 0.62 6.58
C PHE A 424 -3.39 1.25 5.25
N GLU A 425 -3.16 0.40 4.23
CA GLU A 425 -2.89 0.71 2.82
C GLU A 425 -4.16 1.24 2.10
N LEU A 426 -4.83 2.20 2.73
CA LEU A 426 -6.17 2.64 2.39
C LEU A 426 -6.19 3.59 1.19
N ASN A 427 -6.98 3.26 0.17
CA ASN A 427 -7.23 4.15 -0.97
C ASN A 427 -8.43 5.06 -0.73
N HIS A 428 -8.42 6.30 -1.27
CA HIS A 428 -9.51 7.27 -1.10
C HIS A 428 -10.91 6.76 -1.54
N SER A 429 -10.98 5.79 -2.45
CA SER A 429 -12.23 5.15 -2.91
C SER A 429 -12.81 4.15 -1.91
N GLU A 430 -11.99 3.59 -1.01
CA GLU A 430 -12.35 2.48 -0.10
C GLU A 430 -13.12 2.92 1.14
N PHE A 431 -13.22 4.23 1.40
CA PHE A 431 -14.03 4.80 2.47
C PHE A 431 -15.53 4.93 2.10
N ASN A 432 -15.88 4.72 0.83
CA ASN A 432 -17.28 4.81 0.37
C ASN A 432 -18.08 3.51 0.61
N ILE A 433 -17.40 2.41 0.90
CA ILE A 433 -17.98 1.06 1.01
C ILE A 433 -17.42 0.42 2.28
N GLN A 434 -18.31 -0.05 3.17
CA GLN A 434 -17.92 -0.82 4.33
C GLN A 434 -18.22 -2.30 4.07
N LEU A 435 -17.21 -3.16 4.23
CA LEU A 435 -17.39 -4.61 4.20
C LEU A 435 -17.36 -5.13 5.64
N LYS A 436 -18.36 -5.94 6.00
CA LYS A 436 -18.37 -6.74 7.24
C LYS A 436 -18.41 -8.21 6.85
N VAL A 437 -17.81 -9.10 7.64
CA VAL A 437 -17.98 -10.55 7.46
C VAL A 437 -18.44 -11.16 8.77
N GLN A 438 -19.59 -11.82 8.73
CA GLN A 438 -20.19 -12.55 9.84
C GLN A 438 -20.04 -14.05 9.58
N ASN A 439 -19.45 -14.77 10.55
CA ASN A 439 -19.25 -16.21 10.47
C ASN A 439 -20.21 -16.91 11.43
N GLU A 440 -21.13 -17.70 10.89
CA GLU A 440 -22.15 -18.40 11.69
C GLU A 440 -21.89 -19.90 11.73
N TYR A 441 -21.68 -20.47 12.91
CA TYR A 441 -21.56 -21.92 13.07
C TYR A 441 -22.95 -22.58 13.18
N PHE A 442 -23.19 -23.57 12.31
CA PHE A 442 -24.39 -24.39 12.33
C PHE A 442 -24.04 -25.83 12.69
N LYS A 443 -24.66 -26.32 13.76
CA LYS A 443 -24.59 -27.72 14.18
C LYS A 443 -25.62 -28.57 13.42
N ALA A 444 -25.29 -29.82 13.15
CA ALA A 444 -26.20 -30.81 12.58
C ALA A 444 -27.39 -31.04 13.52
N THR A 445 -28.57 -30.55 13.14
CA THR A 445 -29.82 -30.67 13.93
C THR A 445 -30.74 -31.81 13.47
N GLY A 446 -30.32 -32.61 12.49
CA GLY A 446 -31.20 -33.62 11.87
C GLY A 446 -32.23 -33.06 10.87
N HIS A 447 -32.18 -31.75 10.56
CA HIS A 447 -33.04 -31.11 9.57
C HIS A 447 -32.35 -30.97 8.21
N GLN A 448 -33.13 -31.01 7.12
CA GLN A 448 -32.65 -30.84 5.74
C GLN A 448 -32.40 -29.37 5.36
N THR A 449 -32.90 -28.44 6.19
CA THR A 449 -32.89 -27.00 5.98
C THR A 449 -32.63 -26.24 7.27
N ILE A 450 -31.98 -25.08 7.15
CA ILE A 450 -31.94 -24.05 8.19
C ILE A 450 -32.62 -22.81 7.63
N ILE A 451 -33.50 -22.21 8.43
CA ILE A 451 -34.13 -20.93 8.18
C ILE A 451 -33.79 -20.06 9.39
N LYS A 452 -33.07 -18.96 9.17
CA LYS A 452 -32.64 -18.06 10.23
C LYS A 452 -32.75 -16.61 9.79
N SER A 453 -33.36 -15.77 10.59
CA SER A 453 -33.33 -14.31 10.43
C SER A 453 -31.96 -13.81 10.89
N LEU A 454 -31.28 -13.02 10.06
CA LEU A 454 -29.96 -12.47 10.37
C LEU A 454 -30.13 -11.16 11.13
N ASP A 455 -29.45 -11.05 12.27
CA ASP A 455 -29.32 -9.80 13.01
C ASP A 455 -28.21 -8.98 12.36
N LEU A 456 -28.60 -8.03 11.52
CA LEU A 456 -27.71 -7.10 10.81
C LEU A 456 -27.99 -5.68 11.32
N ASP A 457 -26.95 -4.89 11.60
CA ASP A 457 -27.12 -3.54 12.19
C ASP A 457 -27.85 -2.54 11.25
N ASP A 458 -27.90 -2.82 9.94
CA ASP A 458 -28.32 -1.91 8.87
C ASP A 458 -29.55 -2.45 8.10
N ASP A 459 -30.73 -2.35 8.71
CA ASP A 459 -31.91 -3.20 8.44
C ASP A 459 -32.72 -2.93 7.15
N SER A 460 -32.17 -2.29 6.10
CA SER A 460 -32.97 -2.03 4.88
C SER A 460 -32.27 -1.97 3.51
N SER A 461 -30.94 -1.90 3.42
CA SER A 461 -30.25 -1.71 2.11
C SER A 461 -29.07 -2.63 1.82
N VAL A 462 -28.64 -3.48 2.77
CA VAL A 462 -27.43 -4.31 2.63
C VAL A 462 -27.54 -5.46 1.61
N LEU A 463 -26.41 -5.79 0.98
CA LEU A 463 -26.22 -6.95 0.12
C LEU A 463 -25.37 -8.00 0.85
N CYS A 464 -25.86 -9.24 0.84
CA CYS A 464 -25.25 -10.39 1.50
C CYS A 464 -24.82 -11.43 0.47
N PHE A 465 -23.58 -11.91 0.58
CA PHE A 465 -23.03 -13.00 -0.21
C PHE A 465 -22.56 -14.09 0.75
N GLY A 466 -22.99 -15.33 0.51
CA GLY A 466 -22.71 -16.45 1.41
C GLY A 466 -21.79 -17.49 0.80
N ILE A 467 -21.02 -18.20 1.64
CA ILE A 467 -20.35 -19.43 1.25
C ILE A 467 -20.25 -20.39 2.46
N PRO A 468 -20.54 -21.69 2.29
CA PRO A 468 -20.29 -22.69 3.32
C PRO A 468 -18.79 -22.98 3.44
N VAL A 469 -18.31 -23.05 4.68
CA VAL A 469 -16.94 -23.36 5.08
C VAL A 469 -16.96 -24.65 5.91
N LEU A 470 -16.20 -25.64 5.46
CA LEU A 470 -16.07 -26.96 6.06
C LEU A 470 -14.71 -27.07 6.76
N SER A 471 -14.67 -27.66 7.95
CA SER A 471 -13.41 -27.94 8.66
C SER A 471 -12.62 -29.10 8.04
N LYS A 472 -13.29 -30.04 7.38
CA LYS A 472 -12.68 -31.18 6.67
C LYS A 472 -13.61 -31.79 5.62
N LEU A 473 -13.00 -32.45 4.63
CA LEU A 473 -13.68 -33.29 3.65
C LEU A 473 -13.39 -34.77 3.97
N ASN A 474 -14.42 -35.60 4.03
CA ASN A 474 -14.32 -37.03 4.30
C ASN A 474 -15.34 -37.82 3.46
N SER A 475 -15.37 -39.15 3.60
CA SER A 475 -16.32 -40.01 2.89
C SER A 475 -17.80 -39.70 3.17
N SER A 476 -18.13 -39.15 4.33
CA SER A 476 -19.51 -38.85 4.73
C SER A 476 -20.07 -37.55 4.13
N ASN A 477 -19.21 -36.59 3.77
CA ASN A 477 -19.62 -35.30 3.21
C ASN A 477 -19.09 -35.02 1.79
N ASN A 478 -18.28 -35.92 1.19
CA ASN A 478 -17.75 -35.71 -0.17
C ASN A 478 -18.84 -35.52 -1.24
N SER A 479 -19.98 -36.21 -1.15
CA SER A 479 -21.10 -36.12 -2.09
C SER A 479 -22.11 -35.03 -1.70
N LEU A 480 -21.88 -34.31 -0.59
CA LEU A 480 -22.83 -33.38 0.00
C LEU A 480 -22.59 -31.94 -0.48
N VAL A 481 -23.59 -31.39 -1.16
CA VAL A 481 -23.66 -30.01 -1.62
C VAL A 481 -24.45 -29.18 -0.61
N ILE A 482 -23.81 -28.21 0.04
CA ILE A 482 -24.51 -27.18 0.82
C ILE A 482 -24.78 -25.98 -0.11
N ASN A 483 -26.03 -25.52 -0.13
CA ASN A 483 -26.46 -24.39 -0.96
C ASN A 483 -27.44 -23.51 -0.18
N HIS A 484 -27.61 -22.27 -0.62
CA HIS A 484 -28.38 -21.26 0.11
C HIS A 484 -29.05 -20.24 -0.81
N HIS A 485 -29.97 -19.47 -0.23
CA HIS A 485 -30.42 -18.16 -0.74
C HIS A 485 -30.80 -17.27 0.44
N PHE A 486 -30.78 -15.95 0.21
CA PHE A 486 -31.30 -14.98 1.16
C PHE A 486 -32.75 -14.61 0.80
N PHE A 487 -33.51 -14.12 1.76
CA PHE A 487 -34.88 -13.66 1.56
C PHE A 487 -35.20 -12.45 2.43
N ASN A 488 -36.23 -11.68 2.09
CA ASN A 488 -36.72 -10.61 2.94
C ASN A 488 -37.72 -11.18 3.95
N ASP A 489 -37.30 -11.35 5.19
CA ASP A 489 -38.13 -11.85 6.29
C ASP A 489 -39.07 -10.75 6.80
N GLN A 490 -40.17 -10.57 6.08
CA GLN A 490 -41.22 -9.60 6.38
C GLN A 490 -41.79 -9.69 7.80
N LYS A 491 -41.66 -10.83 8.50
CA LYS A 491 -42.15 -10.98 9.87
C LYS A 491 -41.26 -10.28 10.90
N ASN A 492 -39.96 -10.29 10.66
CA ASN A 492 -38.95 -9.74 11.56
C ASN A 492 -38.31 -8.45 11.02
N GLY A 493 -38.67 -8.01 9.81
CA GLY A 493 -38.09 -6.84 9.14
C GLY A 493 -36.67 -7.05 8.58
N LYS A 494 -36.15 -8.28 8.65
CA LYS A 494 -34.73 -8.61 8.50
C LYS A 494 -34.41 -9.39 7.23
N ILE A 495 -33.12 -9.52 6.91
CA ILE A 495 -32.69 -10.49 5.88
C ILE A 495 -32.68 -11.89 6.49
N GLY A 496 -33.43 -12.82 5.91
CA GLY A 496 -33.39 -14.23 6.25
C GLY A 496 -32.39 -15.01 5.40
N LEU A 497 -31.71 -15.97 6.01
CA LEU A 497 -30.92 -17.02 5.37
C LEU A 497 -31.74 -18.31 5.28
N TYR A 498 -31.82 -18.89 4.08
CA TYR A 498 -32.30 -20.24 3.85
C TYR A 498 -31.15 -21.10 3.33
N ALA A 499 -30.68 -22.06 4.13
CA ALA A 499 -29.62 -23.00 3.76
C ALA A 499 -30.16 -24.44 3.70
N PHE A 500 -29.63 -25.27 2.80
CA PHE A 500 -30.07 -26.66 2.59
C PHE A 500 -28.97 -27.54 2.00
N SER A 501 -29.06 -28.86 2.26
CA SER A 501 -28.09 -29.85 1.75
C SER A 501 -28.68 -30.86 0.78
N TYR A 502 -27.93 -31.14 -0.28
CA TYR A 502 -28.26 -32.12 -1.31
C TYR A 502 -27.13 -33.15 -1.47
N CYS A 503 -27.45 -34.43 -1.34
CA CYS A 503 -26.48 -35.50 -1.58
C CYS A 503 -26.54 -35.93 -3.04
N LEU A 504 -25.44 -35.76 -3.77
CA LEU A 504 -25.30 -36.14 -5.18
C LEU A 504 -25.41 -37.66 -5.38
N GLU A 505 -24.90 -38.44 -4.45
CA GLU A 505 -24.87 -39.91 -4.51
C GLU A 505 -26.29 -40.47 -4.36
N LYS A 506 -27.01 -40.02 -3.32
CA LYS A 506 -28.41 -40.37 -3.06
C LYS A 506 -29.40 -39.66 -4.01
N ASN A 507 -28.93 -38.68 -4.79
CA ASN A 507 -29.72 -37.82 -5.68
C ASN A 507 -30.93 -37.17 -4.96
N HIS A 508 -30.78 -36.82 -3.67
CA HIS A 508 -31.86 -36.44 -2.77
C HIS A 508 -31.40 -35.39 -1.74
N TYR A 509 -32.34 -34.58 -1.22
CA TYR A 509 -32.04 -33.71 -0.08
C TYR A 509 -31.81 -34.55 1.19
N VAL A 510 -30.86 -34.13 2.00
CA VAL A 510 -30.43 -34.82 3.22
C VAL A 510 -30.21 -33.80 4.34
N ASN A 511 -30.01 -34.28 5.56
CA ASN A 511 -29.80 -33.44 6.72
C ASN A 511 -28.49 -32.64 6.59
N LEU A 512 -28.50 -31.40 7.07
CA LEU A 512 -27.32 -30.53 7.07
C LEU A 512 -26.27 -31.07 8.06
N PRO A 513 -24.97 -31.03 7.69
CA PRO A 513 -23.87 -31.40 8.57
C PRO A 513 -23.56 -30.27 9.56
N ASP A 514 -22.50 -30.44 10.35
CA ASP A 514 -21.82 -29.31 10.97
C ASP A 514 -21.06 -28.50 9.90
N PHE A 515 -21.26 -27.18 9.86
CA PHE A 515 -20.50 -26.27 8.99
C PHE A 515 -20.52 -24.84 9.54
N THR A 516 -19.54 -24.03 9.12
CA THR A 516 -19.59 -22.58 9.30
C THR A 516 -20.11 -21.95 8.02
N PHE A 517 -20.92 -20.91 8.11
CA PHE A 517 -21.40 -20.14 6.98
C PHE A 517 -20.84 -18.73 7.07
N SER A 518 -19.99 -18.36 6.11
CA SER A 518 -19.42 -17.02 6.01
C SER A 518 -20.34 -16.14 5.20
N ILE A 519 -20.75 -15.01 5.78
CA ILE A 519 -21.64 -14.01 5.18
C ILE A 519 -20.84 -12.73 4.99
N LEU A 520 -20.50 -12.40 3.76
CA LEU A 520 -20.04 -11.06 3.38
C LEU A 520 -21.25 -10.15 3.34
N ILE A 521 -21.26 -9.16 4.21
CA ILE A 521 -22.22 -8.06 4.24
C ILE A 521 -21.50 -6.84 3.67
N ILE A 522 -22.17 -6.13 2.78
CA ILE A 522 -21.72 -4.83 2.32
C ILE A 522 -22.74 -3.79 2.79
N SER A 523 -22.28 -2.63 3.22
CA SER A 523 -23.12 -1.50 3.61
C SER A 523 -22.61 -0.21 2.95
N SER A 524 -23.52 0.78 2.84
CA SER A 524 -23.33 2.07 2.17
C SER A 524 -23.13 1.98 0.65
N TYR A 525 -24.14 2.40 -0.12
CA TYR A 525 -24.15 2.34 -1.58
C TYR A 525 -24.65 3.62 -2.24
N PRO A 526 -23.80 4.41 -2.91
CA PRO A 526 -24.18 4.94 -4.20
C PRO A 526 -24.32 3.76 -5.21
N ASN A 527 -25.25 3.85 -6.16
CA ASN A 527 -25.37 2.83 -7.22
C ASN A 527 -24.06 2.74 -8.01
N SER A 528 -23.53 1.52 -8.17
CA SER A 528 -22.27 1.25 -8.90
C SER A 528 -22.49 0.20 -10.00
N ASP A 529 -21.66 0.24 -11.04
CA ASP A 529 -21.57 -0.81 -12.07
C ASP A 529 -21.02 -2.14 -11.50
N ASP A 530 -20.31 -2.07 -10.37
CA ASP A 530 -19.58 -3.19 -9.79
C ASP A 530 -20.40 -4.01 -8.79
N TYR A 531 -21.33 -3.40 -8.05
CA TYR A 531 -22.21 -4.13 -7.14
C TYR A 531 -23.64 -3.60 -7.20
N GLY A 532 -24.60 -4.44 -6.80
CA GLY A 532 -26.00 -4.05 -6.74
C GLY A 532 -26.93 -5.24 -6.74
N ILE A 533 -28.23 -4.97 -6.88
CA ILE A 533 -29.28 -6.00 -6.95
C ILE A 533 -30.11 -5.86 -8.23
N LEU A 534 -30.20 -6.93 -9.01
CA LEU A 534 -30.92 -6.96 -10.29
C LEU A 534 -32.18 -7.83 -10.20
N PRO A 535 -33.33 -7.36 -10.72
CA PRO A 535 -34.54 -8.17 -10.81
C PRO A 535 -34.39 -9.26 -11.88
N ILE A 536 -34.98 -10.43 -11.60
CA ILE A 536 -34.94 -11.55 -12.53
C ILE A 536 -36.17 -11.49 -13.44
N LYS A 537 -35.94 -11.42 -14.76
CA LYS A 537 -37.04 -11.37 -15.74
C LYS A 537 -37.63 -12.77 -15.94
N ASN A 538 -38.89 -12.95 -15.57
CA ASN A 538 -39.70 -14.13 -15.90
C ASN A 538 -40.08 -14.08 -17.38
N ASN A 539 -39.71 -15.09 -18.15
CA ASN A 539 -39.95 -15.12 -19.60
C ASN A 539 -41.17 -16.01 -19.92
N ASN A 540 -42.38 -15.47 -19.71
CA ASN A 540 -43.65 -16.22 -19.70
C ASN A 540 -44.04 -16.90 -21.04
N LYS A 541 -43.31 -16.66 -22.15
CA LYS A 541 -43.63 -17.21 -23.48
C LYS A 541 -43.23 -18.67 -23.70
N ILE A 542 -42.51 -19.31 -22.77
CA ILE A 542 -42.15 -20.74 -22.87
C ILE A 542 -42.69 -21.47 -21.64
N ARG A 543 -43.43 -22.56 -21.87
CA ARG A 543 -44.09 -23.42 -20.86
C ARG A 543 -43.14 -24.12 -19.86
N ASN A 544 -41.84 -23.80 -19.91
CA ASN A 544 -40.80 -24.22 -18.97
C ASN A 544 -40.20 -22.97 -18.33
N LEU A 545 -40.47 -22.76 -17.03
CA LEU A 545 -39.97 -21.62 -16.27
C LEU A 545 -38.43 -21.62 -16.27
N ILE A 546 -37.82 -20.66 -16.96
CA ILE A 546 -36.37 -20.41 -16.90
C ILE A 546 -36.13 -18.93 -16.68
N ASN A 547 -36.12 -18.59 -15.41
CA ASN A 547 -35.72 -17.30 -14.87
C ASN A 547 -34.25 -17.04 -15.19
N SER A 548 -33.97 -15.99 -15.99
CA SER A 548 -32.59 -15.69 -16.41
C SER A 548 -32.33 -14.21 -16.73
N ILE A 549 -31.11 -13.77 -16.45
CA ILE A 549 -30.58 -12.45 -16.82
C ILE A 549 -29.51 -12.64 -17.91
N LYS A 550 -29.53 -11.81 -18.96
CA LYS A 550 -28.43 -11.65 -19.92
C LYS A 550 -27.51 -10.53 -19.44
N LEU A 551 -26.20 -10.74 -19.49
CA LEU A 551 -25.16 -9.75 -19.16
C LEU A 551 -24.57 -9.16 -20.45
N ASN A 552 -24.17 -7.88 -20.44
CA ASN A 552 -23.63 -7.21 -21.62
C ASN A 552 -22.26 -7.79 -22.05
N PRO A 553 -22.09 -8.24 -23.31
CA PRO A 553 -20.90 -8.98 -23.74
C PRO A 553 -19.63 -8.14 -23.96
N LEU A 554 -19.71 -6.81 -23.90
CA LEU A 554 -18.67 -5.89 -24.36
C LEU A 554 -17.48 -5.65 -23.39
N LYS A 555 -17.53 -6.17 -22.15
CA LYS A 555 -16.40 -6.15 -21.20
C LYS A 555 -15.90 -7.59 -21.01
N ARG A 556 -14.59 -7.81 -20.84
CA ARG A 556 -13.99 -9.13 -20.48
C ARG A 556 -14.38 -9.53 -19.04
N GLN A 557 -15.66 -9.83 -18.79
CA GLN A 557 -16.18 -9.97 -17.43
C GLN A 557 -15.44 -11.06 -16.65
N ARG A 558 -14.88 -10.72 -15.48
CA ARG A 558 -14.54 -11.71 -14.44
C ARG A 558 -15.85 -12.36 -13.95
N PRO A 559 -15.81 -13.60 -13.42
CA PRO A 559 -16.98 -14.18 -12.77
C PRO A 559 -17.43 -13.31 -11.60
N LYS A 560 -18.59 -12.64 -11.73
CA LYS A 560 -19.20 -11.90 -10.61
C LYS A 560 -19.56 -12.88 -9.49
N PHE A 561 -19.33 -12.50 -8.23
CA PHE A 561 -19.99 -13.16 -7.10
C PHE A 561 -21.49 -12.84 -7.20
N ILE A 562 -22.33 -13.84 -6.96
CA ILE A 562 -23.78 -13.72 -7.08
C ILE A 562 -24.43 -14.39 -5.88
N SER A 563 -25.43 -13.70 -5.33
CA SER A 563 -26.27 -14.20 -4.26
C SER A 563 -27.74 -14.13 -4.69
N LEU A 564 -28.50 -15.21 -4.43
CA LEU A 564 -29.92 -15.31 -4.77
C LEU A 564 -30.77 -14.72 -3.65
N TYR A 565 -31.72 -13.86 -4.03
CA TYR A 565 -32.68 -13.22 -3.14
C TYR A 565 -34.13 -13.57 -3.52
N SER A 566 -34.98 -13.86 -2.53
CA SER A 566 -36.44 -13.84 -2.70
C SER A 566 -37.09 -12.69 -1.90
N MET A 567 -37.97 -11.93 -2.56
CA MET A 567 -38.79 -10.91 -1.90
C MET A 567 -40.00 -11.58 -1.24
N GLY A 568 -40.21 -11.30 0.05
CA GLY A 568 -41.18 -12.03 0.87
C GLY A 568 -40.64 -13.40 1.29
N GLU A 569 -41.52 -14.39 1.41
CA GLU A 569 -41.15 -15.71 1.91
C GLU A 569 -40.00 -16.38 1.15
N ASN A 570 -39.27 -17.27 1.83
CA ASN A 570 -38.25 -18.10 1.22
C ASN A 570 -38.81 -18.92 0.04
N CYS A 571 -37.96 -19.12 -0.98
CA CYS A 571 -38.36 -19.74 -2.24
C CYS A 571 -38.22 -21.26 -2.31
N GLY A 572 -37.88 -21.93 -1.20
CA GLY A 572 -37.52 -23.35 -1.18
C GLY A 572 -36.15 -23.63 -1.85
N PRO A 573 -35.76 -24.91 -2.00
CA PRO A 573 -34.42 -25.26 -2.46
C PRO A 573 -34.24 -25.01 -3.97
N LYS A 574 -33.45 -24.01 -4.33
CA LYS A 574 -33.12 -23.65 -5.73
C LYS A 574 -31.61 -23.54 -5.96
N PHE A 575 -31.15 -23.98 -7.14
CA PHE A 575 -29.75 -23.95 -7.53
C PHE A 575 -29.46 -22.84 -8.53
N LEU A 576 -28.36 -22.12 -8.29
CA LEU A 576 -27.84 -21.13 -9.21
C LEU A 576 -27.00 -21.80 -10.30
N LYS A 577 -27.26 -21.46 -11.56
CA LYS A 577 -26.39 -21.79 -12.69
C LYS A 577 -25.88 -20.50 -13.33
N GLN A 578 -24.65 -20.14 -12.99
CA GLN A 578 -23.94 -19.03 -13.61
C GLN A 578 -23.17 -19.50 -14.86
N LYS A 579 -23.20 -18.66 -15.90
CA LYS A 579 -22.41 -18.74 -17.14
C LYS A 579 -21.77 -17.36 -17.36
N ILE A 580 -20.87 -17.25 -18.33
CA ILE A 580 -20.19 -15.98 -18.69
C ILE A 580 -21.21 -14.85 -18.95
N ASN A 581 -22.20 -15.08 -19.83
CA ASN A 581 -23.15 -14.04 -20.27
C ASN A 581 -24.58 -14.23 -19.73
N GLN A 582 -24.82 -15.22 -18.87
CA GLN A 582 -26.18 -15.54 -18.42
C GLN A 582 -26.22 -16.26 -17.07
N ILE A 583 -27.14 -15.81 -16.23
CA ILE A 583 -27.45 -16.44 -14.94
C ILE A 583 -28.80 -17.15 -15.08
N LYS A 584 -28.94 -18.38 -14.58
CA LYS A 584 -30.21 -19.15 -14.56
C LYS A 584 -30.49 -19.72 -13.18
N ILE A 585 -31.74 -19.75 -12.76
CA ILE A 585 -32.20 -20.55 -11.61
C ILE A 585 -32.65 -21.93 -12.10
N LYS A 586 -32.41 -22.97 -11.29
CA LYS A 586 -32.90 -24.32 -11.52
C LYS A 586 -33.36 -25.01 -10.23
N SER A 587 -34.55 -25.58 -10.28
CA SER A 587 -35.01 -26.57 -9.30
C SER A 587 -34.61 -27.98 -9.76
N LEU A 588 -34.38 -28.89 -8.82
CA LEU A 588 -34.12 -30.31 -9.12
C LEU A 588 -35.42 -31.11 -9.06
N ASP A 589 -35.65 -31.92 -10.10
CA ASP A 589 -36.81 -32.79 -10.18
C ASP A 589 -36.50 -34.12 -9.50
N ILE A 590 -36.83 -34.22 -8.22
CA ILE A 590 -36.63 -35.41 -7.40
C ILE A 590 -37.99 -36.11 -7.24
N ASN A 591 -38.04 -37.41 -7.51
CA ASN A 591 -39.17 -38.26 -7.14
C ASN A 591 -38.99 -38.68 -5.67
N CYS A 592 -39.91 -38.27 -4.79
CA CYS A 592 -39.75 -38.44 -3.35
C CYS A 592 -41.07 -38.84 -2.70
N ASN A 593 -41.10 -40.03 -2.11
CA ASN A 593 -42.29 -40.54 -1.42
C ASN A 593 -42.31 -40.13 0.06
N GLN A 594 -41.15 -39.83 0.67
CA GLN A 594 -41.00 -39.47 2.09
C GLN A 594 -41.96 -38.32 2.51
N LYS A 595 -42.70 -38.49 3.61
CA LYS A 595 -43.50 -37.42 4.21
C LYS A 595 -42.57 -36.39 4.87
N GLY A 596 -42.93 -35.10 4.82
CA GLY A 596 -42.13 -34.01 5.41
C GLY A 596 -40.82 -33.62 4.70
N CYS A 597 -40.41 -34.31 3.63
CA CYS A 597 -39.17 -34.00 2.91
C CYS A 597 -39.29 -32.75 2.02
N ILE A 598 -38.25 -31.90 2.00
CA ILE A 598 -38.20 -30.64 1.23
C ILE A 598 -38.22 -30.85 -0.29
N CYS A 599 -38.03 -32.09 -0.77
CA CYS A 599 -38.31 -32.47 -2.17
C CYS A 599 -39.72 -32.04 -2.64
N LYS A 600 -40.67 -31.93 -1.70
CA LYS A 600 -42.08 -31.58 -1.94
C LYS A 600 -42.39 -30.09 -1.75
N SER A 601 -41.51 -29.29 -1.12
CA SER A 601 -41.77 -27.88 -0.80
C SER A 601 -41.53 -26.93 -1.99
N ARG A 602 -42.03 -27.28 -3.17
CA ARG A 602 -41.85 -26.50 -4.41
C ARG A 602 -42.88 -25.37 -4.51
N LYS A 603 -42.46 -24.13 -4.27
CA LYS A 603 -43.22 -22.92 -4.66
C LYS A 603 -42.94 -22.59 -6.13
N LYS A 604 -43.92 -22.10 -6.92
CA LYS A 604 -43.68 -21.82 -8.35
C LYS A 604 -42.84 -20.55 -8.52
N ASP A 605 -41.96 -20.49 -9.52
CA ASP A 605 -41.17 -19.27 -9.78
C ASP A 605 -42.03 -18.08 -10.29
N SER A 606 -43.29 -18.33 -10.65
CA SER A 606 -44.29 -17.31 -10.99
C SER A 606 -44.91 -16.62 -9.77
N GLU A 607 -44.76 -17.19 -8.57
CA GLU A 607 -45.39 -16.72 -7.32
C GLU A 607 -44.41 -15.93 -6.44
N ILE A 608 -43.12 -15.85 -6.81
CA ILE A 608 -42.06 -15.27 -5.98
C ILE A 608 -41.20 -14.31 -6.81
N ASN A 609 -41.13 -13.07 -6.35
CA ASN A 609 -40.25 -12.05 -6.92
C ASN A 609 -38.79 -12.34 -6.53
N LEU A 610 -38.02 -12.87 -7.47
CA LEU A 610 -36.60 -13.22 -7.27
C LEU A 610 -35.67 -12.13 -7.80
N LYS A 611 -34.56 -11.91 -7.09
CA LYS A 611 -33.50 -10.95 -7.44
C LYS A 611 -32.13 -11.62 -7.33
N PHE A 612 -31.13 -11.05 -8.00
CA PHE A 612 -29.72 -11.40 -7.81
C PHE A 612 -28.95 -10.20 -7.28
N ALA A 613 -28.39 -10.33 -6.08
CA ALA A 613 -27.28 -9.46 -5.69
C ALA A 613 -26.04 -9.89 -6.47
N PHE A 614 -25.26 -8.93 -6.96
CA PHE A 614 -23.99 -9.18 -7.62
C PHE A 614 -22.89 -8.32 -7.00
N LEU A 615 -21.68 -8.88 -6.97
CA LEU A 615 -20.44 -8.19 -6.69
C LEU A 615 -19.43 -8.61 -7.76
N ASN A 616 -19.10 -7.69 -8.64
CA ASN A 616 -17.80 -7.68 -9.29
C ASN A 616 -16.82 -7.30 -8.18
N PRO A 617 -15.85 -8.16 -7.79
CA PRO A 617 -14.76 -7.65 -6.97
C PRO A 617 -14.13 -6.57 -7.82
N ILE A 618 -14.16 -5.33 -7.33
CA ILE A 618 -13.56 -4.21 -8.04
C ILE A 618 -12.14 -4.67 -8.33
N GLU A 619 -11.69 -4.51 -9.58
CA GLU A 619 -10.27 -4.30 -9.75
C GLU A 619 -9.99 -3.02 -8.98
N ILE A 620 -9.62 -3.17 -7.69
CA ILE A 620 -8.48 -2.43 -7.17
C ILE A 620 -7.45 -2.72 -8.24
N LYS A 621 -7.40 -1.83 -9.23
CA LYS A 621 -6.53 -2.02 -10.37
C LYS A 621 -5.18 -2.14 -9.72
N THR A 622 -4.44 -3.17 -10.07
CA THR A 622 -3.01 -3.00 -10.05
C THR A 622 -2.73 -1.89 -11.09
N ALA A 623 -2.42 -0.62 -10.80
CA ALA A 623 -1.92 0.03 -9.57
C ALA A 623 -1.12 -0.92 -8.65
N LYS A 624 -0.29 -1.75 -9.31
CA LYS A 624 1.12 -1.42 -9.57
C LYS A 624 1.16 -0.43 -10.76
N ARG A 625 1.63 0.84 -10.75
CA ARG A 625 2.16 1.71 -9.66
C ARG A 625 1.73 1.30 -8.27
N GLU A 626 2.69 0.83 -7.49
CA GLU A 626 2.52 0.20 -6.18
C GLU A 626 2.15 1.28 -5.14
N SER A 627 1.94 0.91 -3.88
CA SER A 627 2.52 1.76 -2.82
C SER A 627 3.88 1.15 -2.51
N PRO A 628 4.96 1.51 -3.26
CA PRO A 628 6.21 0.73 -3.28
C PRO A 628 6.98 0.84 -1.97
N TRP A 629 6.67 1.92 -1.26
CA TRP A 629 6.81 2.16 0.16
C TRP A 629 6.89 0.92 1.06
N LEU A 630 6.12 -0.13 0.79
CA LEU A 630 6.07 -1.33 1.64
C LEU A 630 6.70 -2.60 1.02
N LEU A 631 7.15 -2.56 -0.25
CA LEU A 631 7.77 -3.72 -0.91
C LEU A 631 9.26 -3.92 -0.59
N LYS A 632 9.91 -2.97 0.10
CA LYS A 632 11.35 -3.04 0.45
C LYS A 632 11.68 -3.65 1.81
N ASN A 633 10.68 -4.05 2.62
CA ASN A 633 10.88 -4.58 3.97
C ASN A 633 10.68 -6.10 4.08
N GLN A 634 11.12 -6.87 3.07
CA GLN A 634 11.22 -8.33 3.14
C GLN A 634 12.58 -8.84 2.64
N ILE A 635 13.59 -8.68 3.49
CA ILE A 635 14.73 -9.60 3.66
C ILE A 635 14.90 -9.80 5.17
#